data_AF-A0ABD5WWF2-F1
#
_entry.id   AF-A0ABD5WWF2-F1
#
_cell.length_a   1.000
_cell.length_b   1.000
_cell.length_c   1.000
_cell.angle_alpha   90.00
_cell.angle_beta   90.00
_cell.angle_gamma   90.00
#
_symmetry.space_group_name_H-M   'P 1'
#
loop_
_entity.id
_entity.type
_entity.pdbx_description
1 polymer ?
#
loop_
_entity_poly.entity_id
_entity_poly.type
_entity_poly.pdbx_seq_one_letter_code
_entity_poly.pdbx_strand_id
1 'polypeptide(L)' 'MRRHVPDPSVAAGAAGSDDDDPAECPYCGSTDTEREHPKGPGLCRSMHFCNDCSEPFQRFG' A
#
# COMPACT_ATOMS: atom_id res chain seq x y z
N MET A 1 -24.55 18.99 30.06
CA MET A 1 -24.21 18.80 28.63
C MET A 1 -22.92 17.99 28.57
N ARG A 2 -23.00 16.67 28.35
CA ARG A 2 -21.80 15.83 28.28
C ARG A 2 -21.17 15.99 26.90
N ARG A 3 -19.95 16.54 26.86
CA ARG A 3 -19.15 16.63 25.64
C ARG A 3 -18.77 15.21 25.25
N HIS A 4 -19.34 14.72 24.15
CA HIS A 4 -18.96 13.47 23.53
C HIS A 4 -17.53 13.64 23.01
N VAL A 5 -16.56 13.07 23.73
CA VAL A 5 -15.18 13.00 23.25
C VAL A 5 -15.15 11.81 22.28
N PRO A 6 -14.85 12.02 20.98
CA PRO A 6 -14.77 10.93 20.03
C PRO A 6 -13.64 9.97 20.45
N ASP A 7 -13.95 8.67 20.40
CA ASP A 7 -13.07 7.59 20.82
C ASP A 7 -11.82 7.52 19.91
N PRO A 8 -10.59 7.44 20.45
CA PRO A 8 -9.36 7.38 19.67
C PRO A 8 -9.25 6.12 18.79
N SER A 9 -10.16 5.15 18.95
CA SER A 9 -10.18 3.93 18.13
C SER A 9 -10.51 4.20 16.66
N VAL A 10 -11.04 5.37 16.30
CA VAL A 10 -11.27 5.77 14.89
C VAL A 10 -10.01 6.39 14.25
N ALA A 11 -8.98 6.72 15.05
CA ALA A 11 -7.75 7.34 14.55
C ALA A 11 -6.70 6.33 14.02
N ALA A 12 -7.03 5.03 13.94
CA ALA A 12 -6.21 4.03 13.27
C ALA A 12 -6.45 4.06 11.75
N GLY A 13 -6.06 5.15 11.10
CA GLY A 13 -6.22 5.28 9.64
C GLY A 13 -5.68 6.56 9.02
N ALA A 14 -5.01 7.42 9.79
CA ALA A 14 -4.41 8.65 9.29
C ALA A 14 -2.91 8.69 9.63
N ALA A 15 -2.17 7.72 9.10
CA ALA A 15 -0.74 7.82 8.92
C ALA A 15 -0.41 7.18 7.56
N GLY A 16 -0.89 7.82 6.50
CA GLY A 16 -0.34 7.62 5.16
C GLY A 16 1.06 8.21 5.12
N SER A 17 2.02 7.52 5.74
CA SER A 17 3.43 7.80 5.56
C SER A 17 3.83 7.19 4.22
N ASP A 18 3.78 8.07 3.22
CA ASP A 18 4.67 8.20 2.07
C ASP A 18 5.85 7.21 2.09
N ASP A 19 5.58 6.00 1.60
CA ASP A 19 6.56 4.99 1.18
C ASP A 19 5.81 4.10 0.17
N ASP A 20 5.21 4.76 -0.82
CA ASP A 20 4.78 4.15 -2.07
C ASP A 20 5.91 4.39 -3.07
N ASP A 21 7.10 3.90 -2.72
CA ASP A 21 8.24 3.96 -3.63
C ASP A 21 7.88 3.11 -4.86
N PRO A 22 7.89 3.69 -6.07
CA PRO A 22 7.45 3.00 -7.28
C PRO A 22 8.32 1.75 -7.47
N ALA A 23 7.69 0.58 -7.38
CA ALA A 23 8.42 -0.68 -7.48
C ALA A 23 8.81 -0.91 -8.95
N GLU A 24 10.10 -1.08 -9.23
CA GLU A 24 10.55 -1.45 -10.56
C GLU A 24 10.18 -2.92 -10.84
N CYS A 25 9.52 -3.15 -11.98
CA CYS A 25 9.12 -4.50 -12.38
C CYS A 25 10.35 -5.35 -12.73
N PRO A 26 10.57 -6.51 -12.08
CA PRO A 26 11.73 -7.36 -12.37
C PRO A 26 11.62 -8.09 -13.72
N TYR A 27 10.46 -8.05 -14.38
CA TYR A 27 10.22 -8.74 -15.64
C TYR A 27 10.54 -7.85 -16.85
N CYS A 28 10.14 -6.57 -16.83
CA CYS A 28 10.36 -5.63 -17.93
C CYS A 28 11.20 -4.40 -17.57
N GLY A 29 11.45 -4.12 -16.29
CA GLY A 29 12.13 -2.92 -15.82
C GLY A 29 11.27 -1.66 -15.79
N SER A 30 9.96 -1.77 -16.00
CA SER A 30 9.05 -0.63 -15.93
C SER A 30 8.83 -0.17 -14.49
N THR A 31 8.73 1.13 -14.28
CA THR A 31 8.33 1.75 -13.00
C THR A 31 6.83 2.03 -12.94
N ASP A 32 6.09 1.76 -14.02
CA ASP A 32 4.62 1.86 -14.05
C ASP A 32 4.01 0.62 -13.38
N THR A 33 4.01 0.66 -12.05
CA THR A 33 3.49 -0.42 -11.23
C THR A 33 2.59 0.14 -10.13
N GLU A 34 1.48 -0.55 -9.87
CA GLU A 34 0.49 -0.15 -8.89
C GLU A 34 0.41 -1.20 -7.77
N ARG A 35 0.33 -0.73 -6.52
CA ARG A 35 0.20 -1.62 -5.36
C ARG A 35 -1.27 -1.97 -5.12
N GLU A 36 -1.63 -3.24 -5.25
CA GLU A 36 -3.02 -3.71 -5.12
C GLU A 36 -3.52 -3.71 -3.66
N HIS A 37 -2.64 -3.87 -2.68
CA HIS A 37 -3.01 -3.95 -1.28
C HIS A 37 -2.33 -2.86 -0.44
N PRO A 38 -3.06 -1.80 -0.04
CA PRO A 38 -2.55 -0.85 0.94
C PRO A 38 -2.31 -1.60 2.25
N LYS A 39 -1.12 -1.39 2.85
CA LYS A 39 -0.60 -2.06 4.06
C LYS A 39 -1.71 -2.21 5.12
N GLY A 40 -2.37 -3.36 5.14
CA GLY A 40 -3.26 -3.75 6.24
C GLY A 40 -2.43 -4.16 7.45
N PRO A 41 -3.02 -4.22 8.66
CA PRO A 41 -2.33 -4.70 9.87
C PRO A 41 -2.00 -6.21 9.81
N GLY A 42 -2.44 -6.91 8.78
CA GLY A 42 -2.09 -8.31 8.52
C GLY A 42 -0.81 -8.43 7.68
N LEU A 43 -0.18 -9.60 7.73
CA LEU A 43 0.94 -10.03 6.89
C LEU A 43 0.57 -10.12 5.38
N CYS A 44 -0.29 -9.24 4.90
CA CYS A 44 -0.61 -9.10 3.49
C CYS A 44 0.66 -8.64 2.78
N ARG A 45 1.31 -9.59 2.11
CA ARG A 45 2.38 -9.35 1.16
C ARG A 45 2.01 -8.18 0.26
N SER A 46 2.91 -7.21 0.13
CA SER A 46 2.79 -6.13 -0.84
C SER A 46 2.86 -6.72 -2.26
N MET A 47 1.70 -7.01 -2.85
CA MET A 47 1.59 -7.34 -4.27
C MET A 47 1.50 -6.05 -5.07
N HIS A 48 2.26 -6.02 -6.16
CA HIS A 48 2.30 -4.96 -7.14
C HIS A 48 1.90 -5.53 -8.50
N PHE A 49 1.22 -4.74 -9.30
CA PHE A 49 0.83 -5.07 -10.66
C PHE A 49 1.55 -4.14 -11.62
N CYS A 50 2.23 -4.68 -12.64
CA CYS A 50 2.87 -3.85 -13.65
C CYS A 50 1.90 -3.55 -14.78
N ASN A 51 1.65 -2.28 -15.10
CA ASN A 51 0.76 -1.89 -16.19
C ASN A 51 1.39 -2.09 -17.58
N ASP A 52 2.72 -2.12 -17.66
CA ASP A 52 3.43 -2.27 -18.93
C ASP A 52 3.43 -3.72 -19.43
N CYS A 53 3.81 -4.68 -18.57
CA CYS A 53 3.77 -6.11 -18.90
C CYS A 53 2.48 -6.80 -18.44
N SER A 54 1.59 -6.09 -17.76
CA SER A 54 0.32 -6.61 -17.21
C SER A 54 0.49 -7.84 -16.31
N GLU A 55 1.60 -7.89 -15.55
CA GLU A 55 1.98 -9.06 -14.75
C GLU A 55 2.08 -8.69 -13.26
N PRO A 56 1.49 -9.49 -12.36
CA PRO A 56 1.62 -9.27 -10.92
C PRO A 56 3.00 -9.74 -10.41
N PHE A 57 3.57 -8.98 -9.49
CA PHE A 57 4.83 -9.31 -8.83
C PHE A 57 4.84 -8.91 -7.36
N GLN A 58 5.74 -9.52 -6.60
CA GLN A 58 5.95 -9.19 -5.19
C GLN A 58 7.20 -8.33 -5.08
N ARG A 59 7.07 -7.13 -4.51
CA ARG A 59 8.25 -6.34 -4.16
C ARG A 59 8.90 -6.96 -2.94
N PHE A 60 10.10 -7.49 -3.10
CA PHE A 60 10.98 -7.85 -2.00
C PHE A 60 11.71 -6.57 -1.56
N GLY A 61 11.05 -5.78 -0.71
CA GLY A 61 11.66 -4.64 0.00
C GLY A 61 12.38 -5.10 1.26
#